data_AF-A0A0Q0CPL2-F1
#
_entry.id   AF-A0A0Q0CPL2-F1
#
_cell.length_a   1.000
_cell.length_b   1.000
_cell.length_c   1.000
_cell.angle_alpha   90.00
_cell.angle_beta   90.00
_cell.angle_gamma   90.00
#
_symmetry.space_group_name_H-M   'P 1'
#
loop_
_entity.id
_entity.type
_entity.pdbx_description
1 polymer ?
#
loop_
_entity_poly.entity_id
_entity_poly.type
_entity_poly.pdbx_seq_one_letter_code
_entity_poly.pdbx_strand_id
1 'polypeptide(L)'
;WNVSSESEALKQTVREKNSAKALLGLTSAILDLSVAMEALTVKLLGSRQTPLHTRKILWEISGESAKKILGTKLTKLLTKKISIRLGAQVASGALLTGLNIYDAWHAWQWNDPSIYGYLLISMGGLSGTFGSIFGGAAIYLGLNPLGWAALLLIGMGISVVVMLSSTPLESWLANGPFGESNSIDLYLQDSSEALYRLISLLAGISITIDKNPDYETQATFDFRAEVPHAIRSADTVIRLESRLPGLIGALDSVSIRAECRLNKISAVTSNKGLPYQTKTEIVGKAESPNAQRIHANSLELFFVTPNQHITHSLKWAVRAQFILTRNGEKHYFPAPPVKDDTKYSPTFSKPEFTKINQPFWADEITHKAKTND
;
A
#
# COMPACT_ATOMS: atom_id res chain seq x y z
N TRP A 1 2.11 10.50 -7.70
CA TRP A 1 1.62 9.15 -7.38
C TRP A 1 2.48 8.15 -8.12
N ASN A 2 3.09 7.22 -7.38
CA ASN A 2 4.13 6.35 -7.89
C ASN A 2 3.51 5.02 -8.35
N VAL A 3 3.65 4.65 -9.62
CA VAL A 3 3.08 3.39 -10.15
C VAL A 3 3.61 2.18 -9.37
N SER A 4 4.83 2.27 -8.82
CA SER A 4 5.37 1.19 -8.00
C SER A 4 4.64 1.05 -6.65
N SER A 5 4.17 2.14 -6.03
CA SER A 5 3.40 2.02 -4.77
C SER A 5 2.06 1.35 -4.98
N GLU A 6 1.36 1.68 -6.07
CA GLU A 6 0.08 1.04 -6.42
C GLU A 6 0.26 -0.44 -6.77
N SER A 7 1.33 -0.77 -7.49
CA SER A 7 1.64 -2.17 -7.82
C SER A 7 1.90 -3.00 -6.55
N GLU A 8 2.58 -2.44 -5.54
CA GLU A 8 2.82 -3.14 -4.29
C GLU A 8 1.57 -3.22 -3.41
N ALA A 9 0.74 -2.18 -3.36
CA ALA A 9 -0.55 -2.24 -2.68
C ALA A 9 -1.47 -3.32 -3.29
N LEU A 10 -1.44 -3.48 -4.62
CA LEU A 10 -2.14 -4.55 -5.32
C LEU A 10 -1.58 -5.92 -4.91
N LYS A 11 -0.25 -6.11 -4.90
CA LYS A 11 0.38 -7.37 -4.48
C LYS A 11 0.09 -7.70 -3.03
N GLN A 12 0.08 -6.71 -2.14
CA GLN A 12 -0.31 -6.90 -0.74
C GLN A 12 -1.77 -7.36 -0.63
N THR A 13 -2.67 -6.73 -1.39
CA THR A 13 -4.08 -7.18 -1.46
C THR A 13 -4.19 -8.62 -1.96
N VAL A 14 -3.37 -9.03 -2.94
CA VAL A 14 -3.35 -10.42 -3.42
C VAL A 14 -2.95 -11.38 -2.31
N ARG A 15 -1.94 -11.03 -1.49
CA ARG A 15 -1.46 -11.87 -0.38
C ARG A 15 -2.46 -11.93 0.78
N GLU A 16 -3.01 -10.80 1.19
CA GLU A 16 -3.92 -10.74 2.34
C GLU A 16 -5.34 -11.24 2.00
N LYS A 17 -5.84 -10.93 0.79
CA LYS A 17 -7.26 -11.08 0.46
C LYS A 17 -7.56 -11.96 -0.74
N ASN A 18 -6.57 -12.39 -1.53
CA ASN A 18 -6.65 -13.13 -2.80
C ASN A 18 -6.59 -12.32 -4.10
N SER A 19 -6.25 -13.02 -5.19
CA SER A 19 -6.07 -12.47 -6.54
C SER A 19 -7.35 -12.02 -7.22
N ALA A 20 -8.48 -12.70 -6.96
CA ALA A 20 -9.77 -12.35 -7.54
C ALA A 20 -10.25 -10.98 -7.02
N LYS A 21 -10.11 -10.73 -5.71
CA LYS A 21 -10.44 -9.45 -5.09
C LYS A 21 -9.57 -8.32 -5.64
N ALA A 22 -8.26 -8.56 -5.78
CA ALA A 22 -7.33 -7.59 -6.36
C ALA A 22 -7.68 -7.23 -7.81
N LEU A 23 -7.99 -8.23 -8.64
CA LEU A 23 -8.40 -8.03 -10.03
C LEU A 23 -9.72 -7.25 -10.14
N LEU A 24 -10.73 -7.62 -9.35
CA LEU A 24 -12.02 -6.92 -9.33
C LEU A 24 -11.90 -5.48 -8.82
N GLY A 25 -11.00 -5.23 -7.85
CA GLY A 25 -10.69 -3.87 -7.40
C GLY A 25 -10.08 -3.02 -8.52
N LEU A 26 -9.12 -3.58 -9.27
CA LEU A 26 -8.50 -2.92 -10.41
C LEU A 26 -9.52 -2.60 -11.52
N THR A 27 -10.38 -3.57 -11.88
CA THR A 27 -11.41 -3.35 -12.89
C THR A 27 -12.42 -2.29 -12.46
N SER A 28 -12.84 -2.28 -11.20
CA SER A 28 -13.71 -1.24 -10.64
C SER A 28 -13.07 0.15 -10.78
N ALA A 29 -11.80 0.31 -10.38
CA ALA A 29 -11.09 1.59 -10.47
C ALA A 29 -10.96 2.11 -11.92
N ILE A 30 -10.68 1.21 -12.88
CA ILE A 30 -10.61 1.55 -14.30
C ILE A 30 -11.99 2.00 -14.82
N LEU A 31 -13.05 1.31 -14.42
CA LEU A 31 -14.42 1.69 -14.80
C LEU A 31 -14.81 3.05 -14.22
N ASP A 32 -14.54 3.30 -12.94
CA ASP A 32 -14.80 4.58 -12.28
C ASP A 32 -14.06 5.74 -12.96
N LEU A 33 -12.76 5.54 -13.25
CA LEU A 33 -11.95 6.52 -13.96
C LEU A 33 -12.52 6.81 -15.36
N SER A 34 -12.92 5.77 -16.08
CA SER A 34 -13.50 5.92 -17.43
C SER A 34 -14.80 6.73 -17.41
N VAL A 35 -15.67 6.48 -16.43
CA VAL A 35 -16.93 7.23 -16.24
C VAL A 35 -16.65 8.67 -15.82
N ALA A 36 -15.68 8.91 -14.94
CA ALA A 36 -15.30 10.24 -14.49
C ALA A 36 -14.66 11.07 -15.62
N MET A 37 -13.77 10.47 -16.41
CA MET A 37 -13.16 11.12 -17.58
C MET A 37 -14.21 11.49 -18.61
N GLU A 38 -15.15 10.60 -18.92
CA GLU A 38 -16.27 10.90 -19.82
C GLU A 38 -17.07 12.10 -19.31
N ALA A 39 -17.38 12.14 -18.01
CA ALA A 39 -18.14 13.23 -17.41
C ALA A 39 -17.38 14.57 -17.49
N LEU A 40 -16.06 14.56 -17.25
CA LEU A 40 -15.19 15.72 -17.37
C LEU A 40 -15.10 16.22 -18.81
N THR A 41 -14.88 15.31 -19.77
CA THR A 41 -14.81 15.63 -21.20
C THR A 41 -16.07 16.35 -21.68
N VAL A 42 -17.26 15.90 -21.25
CA VAL A 42 -18.51 16.59 -21.59
C VAL A 42 -18.62 17.96 -20.95
N LYS A 43 -18.18 18.13 -19.69
CA LYS A 43 -18.17 19.45 -19.06
C LYS A 43 -17.22 20.43 -19.75
N LEU A 44 -16.08 19.95 -20.25
CA LEU A 44 -15.09 20.76 -20.96
C LEU A 44 -15.50 21.11 -22.40
N LEU A 45 -16.10 20.18 -23.14
CA LEU A 45 -16.51 20.40 -24.54
C LEU A 45 -17.77 21.28 -24.69
N GLY A 46 -18.53 21.49 -23.61
CA GLY A 46 -19.73 22.32 -23.61
C GLY A 46 -20.88 21.72 -24.46
N SER A 47 -22.01 22.43 -24.53
CA SER A 47 -23.25 21.96 -25.18
C SER A 47 -23.26 21.98 -26.71
N ARG A 48 -22.15 22.40 -27.36
CA ARG A 48 -22.10 22.67 -28.81
C ARG A 48 -21.60 21.52 -29.68
N GLN A 49 -21.13 20.42 -29.10
CA GLN A 49 -20.59 19.29 -29.87
C GLN A 49 -21.42 18.02 -29.74
N THR A 50 -21.29 17.14 -30.74
CA THR A 50 -22.01 15.87 -30.86
C THR A 50 -21.90 15.04 -29.58
N PRO A 51 -23.01 14.41 -29.13
CA PRO A 51 -22.98 13.60 -27.93
C PRO A 51 -21.99 12.44 -28.11
N LEU A 52 -21.10 12.25 -27.13
CA LEU A 52 -20.17 11.12 -27.10
C LEU A 52 -20.91 9.80 -27.34
N HIS A 53 -20.26 8.86 -28.02
CA HIS A 53 -20.82 7.54 -28.33
C HIS A 53 -21.33 6.80 -27.09
N THR A 54 -20.74 7.04 -25.92
CA THR A 54 -21.12 6.47 -24.62
C THR A 54 -22.49 6.96 -24.11
N ARG A 55 -23.00 8.10 -24.60
CA ARG A 55 -24.31 8.66 -24.25
C ARG A 55 -25.41 8.32 -25.27
N LYS A 56 -25.07 7.61 -26.35
CA LYS A 56 -26.07 7.13 -27.30
C LYS A 56 -27.02 6.18 -26.58
N ILE A 57 -28.32 6.38 -26.79
CA ILE A 57 -29.37 5.50 -26.25
C ILE A 57 -29.26 4.17 -26.99
N LEU A 58 -29.02 3.11 -26.24
CA LEU A 58 -28.99 1.75 -26.78
C LEU A 58 -30.37 1.12 -26.75
N TRP A 59 -31.12 1.38 -25.67
CA TRP A 59 -32.43 0.79 -25.46
C TRP A 59 -33.34 1.74 -24.68
N GLU A 60 -34.63 1.69 -24.99
CA GLU A 60 -35.66 2.48 -24.31
C GLU A 60 -36.69 1.54 -23.69
N ILE A 61 -36.91 1.67 -22.38
CA ILE A 61 -37.85 0.85 -21.64
C ILE A 61 -39.27 1.35 -21.89
N SER A 62 -40.15 0.47 -22.37
CA SER A 62 -41.58 0.78 -22.50
C SER A 62 -42.21 1.12 -21.14
N GLY A 63 -42.87 2.27 -21.07
CA GLY A 63 -43.53 2.76 -19.86
C GLY A 63 -44.70 1.89 -19.40
N GLU A 64 -45.33 1.12 -20.28
CA GLU A 64 -46.44 0.22 -19.93
C GLU A 64 -45.94 -1.04 -19.22
N SER A 65 -44.89 -1.68 -19.76
CA SER A 65 -44.23 -2.83 -19.13
C SER A 65 -43.63 -2.45 -17.78
N ALA A 66 -42.98 -1.28 -17.68
CA ALA A 66 -42.42 -0.79 -16.42
C ALA A 66 -43.49 -0.48 -15.37
N LYS A 67 -44.66 0.05 -15.78
CA LYS A 67 -45.80 0.30 -14.87
C LYS A 67 -46.36 -1.01 -14.29
N LYS A 68 -46.41 -2.07 -15.10
CA LYS A 68 -46.91 -3.39 -14.68
C LYS A 68 -46.02 -4.04 -13.62
N ILE A 69 -44.70 -3.81 -13.69
CA ILE A 69 -43.71 -4.45 -12.81
C ILE A 69 -43.38 -3.58 -11.58
N LEU A 70 -43.13 -2.28 -11.76
CA LEU A 70 -42.69 -1.38 -10.67
C LEU A 70 -43.81 -0.51 -10.09
N GLY A 71 -44.99 -0.49 -10.71
CA GLY A 71 -46.08 0.41 -10.31
C GLY A 71 -45.85 1.86 -10.75
N THR A 72 -46.93 2.66 -10.71
CA THR A 72 -46.98 3.99 -11.35
C THR A 72 -46.03 5.03 -10.75
N LYS A 73 -45.75 4.96 -9.44
CA LYS A 73 -44.86 5.91 -8.75
C LYS A 73 -43.39 5.72 -9.12
N LEU A 74 -42.89 4.48 -9.08
CA LEU A 74 -41.50 4.15 -9.42
C LEU A 74 -41.22 4.29 -10.92
N THR A 75 -42.19 3.97 -11.80
CA THR A 75 -42.01 4.17 -13.25
C THR A 75 -41.86 5.64 -13.64
N LYS A 76 -42.37 6.59 -12.86
CA LYS A 76 -42.16 8.02 -13.08
C LYS A 76 -40.72 8.45 -12.80
N LEU A 77 -40.06 7.81 -11.82
CA LEU A 77 -38.69 8.11 -11.41
C LEU A 77 -37.65 7.29 -12.20
N LEU A 78 -38.09 6.20 -12.85
CA LEU A 78 -37.24 5.30 -13.63
C LEU A 78 -36.59 6.00 -14.83
N THR A 79 -35.28 5.80 -14.98
CA THR A 79 -34.52 6.21 -16.16
C THR A 79 -34.91 5.30 -17.34
N LYS A 80 -35.80 5.80 -18.21
CA LYS A 80 -36.33 5.01 -19.35
C LYS A 80 -35.34 4.81 -20.49
N LYS A 81 -34.32 5.66 -20.59
CA LYS A 81 -33.32 5.64 -21.67
C LYS A 81 -32.03 5.02 -21.15
N ILE A 82 -31.73 3.81 -21.60
CA ILE A 82 -30.51 3.09 -21.23
C ILE A 82 -29.42 3.45 -22.23
N SER A 83 -28.33 4.00 -21.70
CA SER A 83 -27.10 4.31 -22.44
C SER A 83 -25.94 3.45 -21.93
N ILE A 84 -24.86 3.36 -22.71
CA ILE A 84 -23.61 2.69 -22.28
C ILE A 84 -23.13 3.30 -20.96
N ARG A 85 -23.18 4.63 -20.85
CA ARG A 85 -22.81 5.36 -19.63
C ARG A 85 -23.64 4.95 -18.41
N LEU A 86 -24.96 4.82 -18.57
CA LEU A 86 -25.83 4.39 -17.48
C LEU A 86 -25.49 2.97 -17.03
N GLY A 87 -25.27 2.05 -17.99
CA GLY A 87 -24.81 0.70 -17.70
C GLY A 87 -23.47 0.67 -16.95
N ALA A 88 -22.51 1.49 -17.38
CA ALA A 88 -21.21 1.61 -16.72
C ALA A 88 -21.32 2.15 -15.29
N GLN A 89 -22.18 3.16 -15.03
CA GLN A 89 -22.43 3.68 -13.68
C GLN A 89 -23.08 2.64 -12.76
N VAL A 90 -24.07 1.91 -13.27
CA VAL A 90 -24.74 0.83 -12.53
C VAL A 90 -23.75 -0.30 -12.20
N ALA A 91 -22.92 -0.69 -13.17
CA ALA A 91 -21.88 -1.71 -12.98
C ALA A 91 -20.82 -1.26 -11.97
N SER A 92 -20.36 -0.01 -12.06
CA SER A 92 -19.44 0.61 -11.11
C SER A 92 -19.99 0.59 -9.68
N GLY A 93 -21.22 1.09 -9.46
CA GLY A 93 -21.83 1.09 -8.13
C GLY A 93 -22.08 -0.32 -7.57
N ALA A 94 -22.42 -1.28 -8.43
CA ALA A 94 -22.56 -2.69 -8.05
C ALA A 94 -21.22 -3.33 -7.67
N LEU A 95 -20.15 -3.05 -8.42
CA LEU A 95 -18.79 -3.49 -8.10
C LEU A 95 -18.32 -2.89 -6.77
N LEU A 96 -18.50 -1.58 -6.57
CA LEU A 96 -18.18 -0.93 -5.30
C LEU A 96 -18.92 -1.61 -4.13
N THR A 97 -20.23 -1.85 -4.29
CA THR A 97 -21.05 -2.54 -3.29
C THR A 97 -20.50 -3.92 -2.96
N GLY A 98 -20.27 -4.76 -3.97
CA GLY A 98 -19.82 -6.14 -3.79
C GLY A 98 -18.41 -6.23 -3.22
N LEU A 99 -17.49 -5.39 -3.69
CA LEU A 99 -16.13 -5.31 -3.17
C LEU A 99 -16.11 -4.94 -1.69
N ASN A 100 -16.94 -3.99 -1.27
CA ASN A 100 -16.99 -3.57 0.13
C ASN A 100 -17.78 -4.55 1.01
N ILE A 101 -18.74 -5.32 0.48
CA ILE A 101 -19.33 -6.46 1.22
C ILE A 101 -18.26 -7.52 1.48
N TYR A 102 -17.44 -7.83 0.47
CA TYR A 102 -16.31 -8.75 0.67
C TYR A 102 -15.33 -8.21 1.71
N ASP A 103 -14.97 -6.92 1.64
CA ASP A 103 -14.07 -6.31 2.62
C ASP A 103 -14.67 -6.29 4.03
N ALA A 104 -15.99 -6.08 4.16
CA ALA A 104 -16.71 -6.18 5.43
C ALA A 104 -16.72 -7.61 5.99
N TRP A 105 -16.97 -8.61 5.14
CA TRP A 105 -16.90 -10.02 5.52
C TRP A 105 -15.49 -10.42 5.95
N HIS A 106 -14.47 -9.98 5.20
CA HIS A 106 -13.07 -10.22 5.55
C HIS A 106 -12.69 -9.52 6.87
N ALA A 107 -13.11 -8.27 7.09
CA ALA A 107 -12.90 -7.57 8.36
C ALA A 107 -13.59 -8.30 9.52
N TRP A 108 -14.79 -8.85 9.30
CA TRP A 108 -15.50 -9.66 10.28
C TRP A 108 -14.74 -10.93 10.67
N GLN A 109 -14.14 -11.63 9.72
CA GLN A 109 -13.30 -12.79 10.02
C GLN A 109 -12.01 -12.45 10.78
N TRP A 110 -11.54 -11.20 10.72
CA TRP A 110 -10.38 -10.71 11.47
C TRP A 110 -10.76 -10.01 12.79
N ASN A 111 -12.04 -10.03 13.16
CA ASN A 111 -12.59 -9.29 14.31
C ASN A 111 -12.20 -7.79 14.29
N ASP A 112 -12.17 -7.20 13.09
CA ASP A 112 -11.73 -5.84 12.84
C ASP A 112 -12.96 -4.90 12.80
N PRO A 113 -13.04 -3.84 13.63
CA PRO A 113 -14.23 -2.99 13.71
C PRO A 113 -14.46 -2.13 12.46
N SER A 114 -13.54 -2.15 11.49
CA SER A 114 -13.73 -1.51 10.17
C SER A 114 -14.89 -2.07 9.35
N ILE A 115 -15.51 -3.20 9.75
CA ILE A 115 -16.72 -3.79 9.13
C ILE A 115 -17.79 -2.73 8.87
N TYR A 116 -18.08 -1.88 9.88
CA TYR A 116 -19.12 -0.87 9.78
C TYR A 116 -18.81 0.18 8.70
N GLY A 117 -17.54 0.53 8.55
CA GLY A 117 -17.11 1.46 7.51
C GLY A 117 -17.30 0.87 6.12
N TYR A 118 -16.92 -0.38 5.91
CA TYR A 118 -17.13 -1.07 4.63
C TYR A 118 -18.62 -1.28 4.31
N LEU A 119 -19.46 -1.56 5.30
CA LEU A 119 -20.92 -1.62 5.13
C LEU A 119 -21.50 -0.26 4.71
N LEU A 120 -21.04 0.84 5.30
CA LEU A 120 -21.46 2.19 4.90
C LEU A 120 -21.07 2.51 3.45
N ILE A 121 -19.84 2.17 3.04
CA ILE A 121 -19.39 2.36 1.65
C ILE A 121 -20.27 1.52 0.71
N SER A 122 -20.59 0.28 1.10
CA SER A 122 -21.47 -0.60 0.32
C SER A 122 -22.89 -0.05 0.17
N MET A 123 -23.48 0.47 1.25
CA MET A 123 -24.77 1.18 1.20
C MET A 123 -24.71 2.42 0.31
N GLY A 124 -23.58 3.14 0.31
CA GLY A 124 -23.32 4.24 -0.59
C GLY A 124 -23.27 3.80 -2.06
N GLY A 125 -22.62 2.68 -2.36
CA GLY A 125 -22.60 2.06 -3.68
C GLY A 125 -24.00 1.70 -4.18
N LEU A 126 -24.81 1.04 -3.34
CA LEU A 126 -26.21 0.74 -3.66
C LEU A 126 -27.02 2.01 -3.92
N SER A 127 -26.87 3.02 -3.06
CA SER A 127 -27.54 4.32 -3.22
C SER A 127 -27.16 4.98 -4.54
N GLY A 128 -25.89 4.90 -4.93
CA GLY A 128 -25.40 5.40 -6.22
C GLY A 128 -26.01 4.67 -7.41
N THR A 129 -26.02 3.32 -7.37
CA THR A 129 -26.65 2.48 -8.41
C THR A 129 -28.14 2.78 -8.56
N PHE A 130 -28.87 2.85 -7.44
CA PHE A 130 -30.28 3.22 -7.46
C PHE A 130 -30.48 4.66 -7.92
N GLY A 131 -29.58 5.58 -7.56
CA GLY A 131 -29.56 6.95 -8.06
C GLY A 131 -29.47 7.00 -9.60
N SER A 132 -28.62 6.18 -10.21
CA SER A 132 -28.53 6.08 -11.67
C SER A 132 -29.81 5.51 -12.30
N ILE A 133 -30.37 4.45 -11.71
CA ILE A 133 -31.58 3.77 -12.23
C ILE A 133 -32.85 4.63 -12.07
N PHE A 134 -32.96 5.35 -10.96
CA PHE A 134 -34.11 6.19 -10.60
C PHE A 134 -33.78 7.68 -10.67
N GLY A 135 -33.05 8.06 -11.72
CA GLY A 135 -32.51 9.41 -11.93
C GLY A 135 -33.54 10.52 -12.20
N GLY A 136 -34.84 10.21 -12.25
CA GLY A 136 -35.91 11.18 -12.53
C GLY A 136 -36.22 12.19 -11.41
N ALA A 137 -35.47 12.19 -10.32
CA ALA A 137 -35.60 13.14 -9.22
C ALA A 137 -34.91 14.48 -9.50
N ALA A 138 -35.26 15.52 -8.74
CA ALA A 138 -34.65 16.85 -8.87
C ALA A 138 -33.12 16.79 -8.72
N ILE A 139 -32.42 17.41 -9.67
CA ILE A 139 -30.96 17.43 -9.70
C ILE A 139 -30.48 18.69 -8.95
N TYR A 140 -29.73 18.51 -7.87
CA TYR A 140 -29.09 19.59 -7.12
C TYR A 140 -27.57 19.47 -7.25
N LEU A 141 -26.93 20.53 -7.77
CA LEU A 141 -25.48 20.58 -8.06
C LEU A 141 -24.99 19.42 -8.96
N GLY A 142 -25.85 18.92 -9.84
CA GLY A 142 -25.51 17.86 -10.79
C GLY A 142 -25.68 16.43 -10.26
N LEU A 143 -26.16 16.24 -9.03
CA LEU A 143 -26.50 14.94 -8.44
C LEU A 143 -27.97 14.90 -8.00
N ASN A 144 -28.58 13.72 -8.02
CA ASN A 144 -29.88 13.51 -7.41
C ASN A 144 -29.74 13.24 -5.89
N PRO A 145 -30.82 13.24 -5.10
CA PRO A 145 -30.73 13.03 -3.65
C PRO A 145 -30.04 11.71 -3.27
N LEU A 146 -30.25 10.65 -4.06
CA LEU A 146 -29.57 9.36 -3.85
C LEU A 146 -28.06 9.43 -4.15
N GLY A 147 -27.64 10.23 -5.13
CA GLY A 147 -26.23 10.48 -5.42
C GLY A 147 -25.54 11.28 -4.29
N TRP A 148 -26.26 12.21 -3.67
CA TRP A 148 -25.78 12.89 -2.45
C TRP A 148 -25.68 11.94 -1.26
N ALA A 149 -26.70 11.11 -1.04
CA ALA A 149 -26.67 10.08 0.00
C ALA A 149 -25.50 9.11 -0.22
N ALA A 150 -25.27 8.68 -1.47
CA ALA A 150 -24.15 7.83 -1.84
C ALA A 150 -22.80 8.48 -1.46
N LEU A 151 -22.59 9.74 -1.84
CA LEU A 151 -21.34 10.45 -1.56
C LEU A 151 -21.09 10.61 -0.05
N LEU A 152 -22.12 10.96 0.72
CA LEU A 152 -22.01 11.09 2.17
C LEU A 152 -21.72 9.74 2.84
N LEU A 153 -22.42 8.67 2.45
CA LEU A 153 -22.21 7.33 2.98
C LEU A 153 -20.81 6.80 2.68
N ILE A 154 -20.31 7.01 1.46
CA ILE A 154 -18.95 6.63 1.08
C ILE A 154 -17.92 7.43 1.89
N GLY A 155 -18.08 8.75 2.00
CA GLY A 155 -17.16 9.60 2.77
C GLY A 155 -17.13 9.25 4.26
N MET A 156 -18.29 9.05 4.88
CA MET A 156 -18.39 8.58 6.27
C MET A 156 -17.79 7.19 6.43
N GLY A 157 -18.11 6.27 5.52
CA GLY A 157 -17.59 4.90 5.56
C GLY A 157 -16.08 4.85 5.47
N ILE A 158 -15.45 5.60 4.56
CA ILE A 158 -13.98 5.73 4.47
C ILE A 158 -13.41 6.27 5.79
N SER A 159 -14.04 7.30 6.36
CA SER A 159 -13.60 7.88 7.64
C SER A 159 -13.65 6.84 8.77
N VAL A 160 -14.73 6.07 8.85
CA VAL A 160 -14.91 4.98 9.83
C VAL A 160 -13.87 3.88 9.62
N VAL A 161 -13.62 3.45 8.38
CA VAL A 161 -12.57 2.46 8.08
C VAL A 161 -11.22 2.97 8.59
N VAL A 162 -10.84 4.21 8.27
CA VAL A 162 -9.54 4.76 8.69
C VAL A 162 -9.42 4.86 10.22
N MET A 163 -10.50 5.22 10.92
CA MET A 163 -10.48 5.39 12.37
C MET A 163 -10.58 4.09 13.16
N LEU A 164 -11.26 3.08 12.62
CA LEU A 164 -11.54 1.81 13.31
C LEU A 164 -10.72 0.63 12.77
N SER A 165 -9.89 0.81 11.73
CA SER A 165 -9.03 -0.28 11.28
C SER A 165 -8.07 -0.69 12.39
N SER A 166 -8.14 -1.97 12.78
CA SER A 166 -7.29 -2.49 13.83
C SER A 166 -5.81 -2.37 13.46
N THR A 167 -4.99 -2.03 14.45
CA THR A 167 -3.53 -2.05 14.27
C THR A 167 -3.03 -3.50 14.06
N PRO A 168 -1.82 -3.71 13.52
CA PRO A 168 -1.26 -5.06 13.41
C PRO A 168 -1.18 -5.80 14.76
N LEU A 169 -0.86 -5.08 15.84
CA LEU A 169 -0.82 -5.66 17.18
C LEU A 169 -2.22 -6.05 17.69
N GLU A 170 -3.22 -5.21 17.46
CA GLU A 170 -4.61 -5.50 17.83
C GLU A 170 -5.16 -6.69 17.03
N SER A 171 -4.87 -6.76 15.74
CA SER A 171 -5.22 -7.92 14.90
C SER A 171 -4.56 -9.20 15.42
N TRP A 172 -3.29 -9.11 15.85
CA TRP A 172 -2.58 -10.24 16.46
C TRP A 172 -3.17 -10.62 17.83
N LEU A 173 -3.58 -9.66 18.65
CA LEU A 173 -4.20 -9.93 19.95
C LEU A 173 -5.58 -10.60 19.81
N ALA A 174 -6.39 -10.13 18.86
CA ALA A 174 -7.74 -10.63 18.64
C ALA A 174 -7.79 -12.04 18.02
N ASN A 175 -6.81 -12.38 17.17
CA ASN A 175 -6.77 -13.63 16.39
C ASN A 175 -5.53 -14.51 16.71
N GLY A 176 -4.76 -14.13 17.72
CA GLY A 176 -3.58 -14.87 18.16
C GLY A 176 -3.93 -16.10 19.00
N PRO A 177 -2.94 -16.69 19.69
CA PRO A 177 -3.10 -17.95 20.42
C PRO A 177 -4.01 -17.86 21.65
N PHE A 178 -4.42 -16.64 22.03
CA PHE A 178 -5.36 -16.36 23.11
C PHE A 178 -6.69 -15.78 22.61
N GLY A 179 -6.81 -15.59 21.29
CA GLY A 179 -7.95 -14.95 20.64
C GLY A 179 -9.01 -15.94 20.16
N GLU A 180 -9.97 -15.43 19.40
CA GLU A 180 -10.94 -16.28 18.72
C GLU A 180 -10.32 -16.87 17.45
N SER A 181 -10.50 -18.16 17.23
CA SER A 181 -10.00 -18.85 16.04
C SER A 181 -11.00 -18.75 14.90
N ASN A 182 -10.58 -18.21 13.77
CA ASN A 182 -11.28 -18.33 12.49
C ASN A 182 -10.50 -19.25 11.54
N SER A 183 -11.05 -19.51 10.34
CA SER A 183 -10.40 -20.39 9.37
C SER A 183 -9.20 -19.74 8.67
N ILE A 184 -9.08 -18.40 8.74
CA ILE A 184 -8.10 -17.62 8.00
C ILE A 184 -6.82 -17.32 8.80
N ASP A 185 -6.87 -17.47 10.12
CA ASP A 185 -5.82 -17.20 11.09
C ASP A 185 -5.29 -18.48 11.74
N LEU A 186 -5.54 -19.66 11.15
CA LEU A 186 -5.10 -20.96 11.70
C LEU A 186 -3.59 -21.02 11.99
N TYR A 187 -2.77 -20.25 11.25
CA TYR A 187 -1.32 -20.16 11.51
C TYR A 187 -0.96 -19.29 12.72
N LEU A 188 -1.83 -18.34 13.13
CA LEU A 188 -1.66 -17.53 14.33
C LEU A 188 -2.11 -18.26 15.60
N GLN A 189 -2.79 -19.40 15.46
CA GLN A 189 -3.10 -20.30 16.58
C GLN A 189 -1.89 -21.16 16.98
N ASP A 190 -0.93 -21.37 16.08
CA ASP A 190 0.34 -21.98 16.42
C ASP A 190 1.16 -21.02 17.28
N SER A 191 1.38 -21.39 18.55
CA SER A 191 2.12 -20.58 19.53
C SER A 191 3.50 -20.14 19.04
N SER A 192 4.17 -20.96 18.21
CA SER A 192 5.52 -20.66 17.70
C SER A 192 5.50 -19.57 16.64
N GLU A 193 4.62 -19.72 15.64
CA GLU A 193 4.41 -18.74 14.56
C GLU A 193 3.82 -17.44 15.13
N ALA A 194 2.87 -17.52 16.06
CA ALA A 194 2.29 -16.37 16.72
C ALA A 194 3.35 -15.55 17.47
N LEU A 195 4.19 -16.23 18.26
CA LEU A 195 5.29 -15.56 18.97
C LEU A 195 6.28 -14.93 17.98
N TYR A 196 6.61 -15.62 16.89
CA TYR A 196 7.47 -15.09 15.83
C TYR A 196 6.89 -13.81 15.21
N ARG A 197 5.59 -13.78 14.89
CA ARG A 197 4.90 -12.58 14.38
C ARG A 197 4.89 -11.45 15.41
N LEU A 198 4.64 -11.75 16.68
CA LEU A 198 4.69 -10.76 17.76
C LEU A 198 6.09 -10.15 17.91
N ILE A 199 7.13 -10.98 17.95
CA ILE A 199 8.52 -10.52 18.02
C ILE A 199 8.82 -9.60 16.83
N SER A 200 8.33 -9.92 15.64
CA SER A 200 8.50 -9.05 14.47
C SER A 200 7.80 -7.70 14.62
N LEU A 201 6.60 -7.65 15.21
CA LEU A 201 5.90 -6.38 15.46
C LEU A 201 6.66 -5.51 16.47
N LEU A 202 7.27 -6.14 17.48
CA LEU A 202 8.03 -5.46 18.53
C LEU A 202 9.47 -5.14 18.12
N ALA A 203 10.00 -5.82 17.10
CA ALA A 203 11.36 -5.69 16.59
C ALA A 203 11.73 -4.25 16.20
N GLY A 204 10.74 -3.42 15.84
CA GLY A 204 10.93 -2.00 15.55
C GLY A 204 12.05 -1.74 14.55
N ILE A 205 12.10 -2.53 13.47
CA ILE A 205 13.17 -2.44 12.47
C ILE A 205 13.09 -1.09 11.76
N SER A 206 14.19 -0.36 11.76
CA SER A 206 14.30 0.93 11.09
C SER A 206 15.56 0.99 10.22
N ILE A 207 15.46 1.74 9.11
CA ILE A 207 16.56 2.04 8.20
C ILE A 207 16.66 3.56 8.10
N THR A 208 17.85 4.08 8.37
CA THR A 208 18.21 5.49 8.21
C THR A 208 19.40 5.61 7.26
N ILE A 209 19.37 6.64 6.42
CA ILE A 209 20.41 6.95 5.45
C ILE A 209 20.71 8.43 5.62
N ASP A 210 21.81 8.73 6.29
CA ASP A 210 22.20 10.09 6.69
C ASP A 210 23.63 10.41 6.24
N LYS A 211 23.98 11.70 6.31
CA LYS A 211 25.38 12.12 6.14
C LYS A 211 26.17 11.69 7.38
N ASN A 212 27.38 11.19 7.16
CA ASN A 212 28.26 10.84 8.27
C ASN A 212 28.70 12.12 9.00
N PRO A 213 28.40 12.28 10.31
CA PRO A 213 28.83 13.45 11.07
C PRO A 213 30.35 13.53 11.24
N ASP A 214 31.04 12.38 11.21
CA ASP A 214 32.49 12.26 11.39
C ASP A 214 33.25 12.39 10.05
N TYR A 215 32.58 12.78 8.97
CA TYR A 215 33.18 12.85 7.64
C TYR A 215 34.18 14.01 7.49
N GLU A 216 35.39 13.67 7.05
CA GLU A 216 36.46 14.61 6.74
C GLU A 216 36.86 14.48 5.26
N THR A 217 36.74 15.56 4.50
CA THR A 217 37.01 15.58 3.04
C THR A 217 38.44 15.19 2.67
N GLN A 218 39.39 15.38 3.58
CA GLN A 218 40.81 15.04 3.40
C GLN A 218 41.30 14.18 4.56
N ALA A 219 40.51 13.17 4.96
CA ALA A 219 40.86 12.26 6.03
C ALA A 219 42.21 11.58 5.74
N THR A 220 43.20 11.84 6.60
CA THR A 220 44.51 11.17 6.57
C THR A 220 44.52 9.99 7.54
N PHE A 221 45.36 8.98 7.22
CA PHE A 221 45.54 7.83 8.10
C PHE A 221 46.26 8.27 9.37
N ASP A 222 45.53 8.34 10.48
CA ASP A 222 46.04 8.61 11.81
C ASP A 222 45.61 7.49 12.75
N PHE A 223 46.59 6.77 13.30
CA PHE A 223 46.39 5.65 14.21
C PHE A 223 46.06 6.10 15.63
N ARG A 224 46.22 7.38 15.95
CA ARG A 224 45.89 7.98 17.26
C ARG A 224 44.52 8.63 17.29
N ALA A 225 43.87 8.78 16.13
CA ALA A 225 42.53 9.35 16.04
C ALA A 225 41.51 8.44 16.76
N GLU A 226 40.59 9.05 17.49
CA GLU A 226 39.50 8.35 18.20
C GLU A 226 38.59 7.60 17.22
N VAL A 227 38.33 8.20 16.06
CA VAL A 227 37.54 7.60 14.98
C VAL A 227 38.47 7.08 13.87
N PRO A 228 38.36 5.78 13.51
CA PRO A 228 39.16 5.19 12.43
C PRO A 228 39.04 5.92 11.09
N HIS A 229 40.13 5.95 10.33
CA HIS A 229 40.19 6.56 9.00
C HIS A 229 39.09 6.05 8.05
N ALA A 230 38.77 4.75 8.09
CA ALA A 230 37.74 4.14 7.24
C ALA A 230 36.32 4.70 7.52
N ILE A 231 36.06 5.19 8.72
CA ILE A 231 34.81 5.88 9.06
C ILE A 231 34.89 7.34 8.62
N ARG A 232 35.99 8.04 8.97
CA ARG A 232 36.16 9.47 8.64
C ARG A 232 36.20 9.76 7.13
N SER A 233 36.62 8.79 6.32
CA SER A 233 36.67 8.91 4.86
C SER A 233 35.34 8.64 4.14
N ALA A 234 34.34 8.10 4.85
CA ALA A 234 33.01 7.82 4.31
C ALA A 234 32.06 9.00 4.55
N ASP A 235 31.35 9.45 3.53
CA ASP A 235 30.46 10.62 3.60
C ASP A 235 29.02 10.26 4.02
N THR A 236 28.68 8.97 3.98
CA THR A 236 27.32 8.46 4.17
C THR A 236 27.31 7.36 5.21
N VAL A 237 26.34 7.43 6.13
CA VAL A 237 26.07 6.40 7.12
C VAL A 237 24.69 5.80 6.89
N ILE A 238 24.63 4.48 6.76
CA ILE A 238 23.40 3.70 6.72
C ILE A 238 23.28 2.99 8.04
N ARG A 239 22.26 3.33 8.82
CA ARG A 239 22.03 2.72 10.14
C ARG A 239 20.79 1.85 10.10
N LEU A 240 21.00 0.59 10.48
CA LEU A 240 20.00 -0.46 10.61
C LEU A 240 19.73 -0.66 12.09
N GLU A 241 18.56 -0.28 12.57
CA GLU A 241 18.21 -0.40 13.99
C GLU A 241 17.17 -1.49 14.20
N SER A 242 17.27 -2.18 15.34
CA SER A 242 16.27 -3.12 15.78
C SER A 242 16.29 -3.27 17.30
N ARG A 243 15.11 -3.49 17.87
CA ARG A 243 14.92 -3.85 19.29
C ARG A 243 15.07 -5.35 19.54
N LEU A 244 15.27 -6.16 18.50
CA LEU A 244 15.43 -7.62 18.62
C LEU A 244 16.48 -8.03 19.67
N PRO A 245 17.69 -7.44 19.73
CA PRO A 245 18.69 -7.85 20.71
C PRO A 245 18.24 -7.67 22.17
N GLY A 246 17.36 -6.70 22.45
CA GLY A 246 16.79 -6.49 23.79
C GLY A 246 15.52 -7.32 24.07
N LEU A 247 14.90 -7.90 23.04
CA LEU A 247 13.68 -8.73 23.15
C LEU A 247 13.99 -10.22 23.33
N ILE A 248 15.20 -10.65 22.97
CA ILE A 248 15.63 -12.05 23.01
C ILE A 248 16.61 -12.28 24.16
N GLY A 249 16.64 -13.51 24.69
CA GLY A 249 17.55 -13.88 25.77
C GLY A 249 18.99 -14.05 25.30
N ALA A 250 19.94 -14.05 26.24
CA ALA A 250 21.38 -14.19 25.96
C ALA A 250 21.80 -15.51 25.27
N LEU A 251 20.88 -16.47 25.12
CA LEU A 251 21.10 -17.76 24.46
C LEU A 251 20.80 -17.73 22.95
N ASP A 252 20.17 -16.68 22.46
CA ASP A 252 19.81 -16.53 21.05
C ASP A 252 20.81 -15.61 20.34
N SER A 253 21.16 -15.92 19.09
CA SER A 253 22.06 -15.08 18.28
C SER A 253 21.30 -14.34 17.20
N VAL A 254 21.53 -13.04 17.06
CA VAL A 254 21.02 -12.23 15.95
C VAL A 254 22.15 -11.88 15.01
N SER A 255 21.94 -12.12 13.72
CA SER A 255 22.82 -11.67 12.65
C SER A 255 22.05 -10.76 11.70
N ILE A 256 22.73 -9.76 11.14
CA ILE A 256 22.12 -8.81 10.21
C ILE A 256 22.76 -9.02 8.85
N ARG A 257 21.93 -9.32 7.85
CA ARG A 257 22.33 -9.35 6.44
C ARG A 257 21.83 -8.10 5.78
N ALA A 258 22.74 -7.27 5.32
CA ALA A 258 22.42 -6.05 4.58
C ALA A 258 23.02 -6.11 3.18
N GLU A 259 22.23 -5.71 2.19
CA GLU A 259 22.69 -5.47 0.83
C GLU A 259 22.39 -4.01 0.46
N CYS A 260 23.42 -3.27 0.10
CA CYS A 260 23.33 -1.87 -0.28
C CYS A 260 23.71 -1.71 -1.75
N ARG A 261 22.89 -0.94 -2.49
CA ARG A 261 23.13 -0.65 -3.90
C ARG A 261 22.89 0.82 -4.21
N LEU A 262 23.62 1.34 -5.17
CA LEU A 262 23.43 2.71 -5.63
C LEU A 262 22.37 2.79 -6.74
N ASN A 263 21.34 3.59 -6.49
CA ASN A 263 20.30 3.91 -7.45
C ASN A 263 20.57 5.28 -8.08
N LYS A 264 20.49 5.33 -9.41
CA LYS A 264 20.52 6.57 -10.17
C LYS A 264 19.11 7.10 -10.34
N ILE A 265 18.88 8.28 -9.79
CA ILE A 265 17.63 9.02 -9.93
C ILE A 265 17.85 10.12 -10.95
N SER A 266 17.21 9.97 -12.09
CA SER A 266 17.27 10.89 -13.22
C SER A 266 15.99 11.71 -13.26
N ALA A 267 16.10 13.04 -13.30
CA ALA A 267 14.95 13.88 -13.59
C ALA A 267 14.61 13.78 -15.09
N VAL A 268 13.40 13.34 -15.40
CA VAL A 268 12.85 13.40 -16.76
C VAL A 268 12.23 14.77 -16.93
N THR A 269 12.84 15.56 -17.81
CA THR A 269 12.37 16.89 -18.19
C THR A 269 11.39 16.81 -19.36
N SER A 270 10.36 17.65 -19.34
CA SER A 270 9.45 17.80 -20.48
C SER A 270 10.16 18.55 -21.61
N ASN A 271 9.56 18.60 -22.80
CA ASN A 271 10.06 19.39 -23.93
C ASN A 271 10.24 20.90 -23.60
N LYS A 272 9.67 21.38 -22.49
CA LYS A 272 9.84 22.76 -21.98
C LYS A 272 10.90 22.88 -20.86
N GLY A 273 11.70 21.85 -20.60
CA GLY A 273 12.75 21.84 -19.58
C GLY A 273 12.25 21.67 -18.14
N LEU A 274 10.95 21.51 -17.92
CA LEU A 274 10.37 21.32 -16.58
C LEU A 274 10.47 19.85 -16.15
N PRO A 275 11.07 19.53 -14.99
CA PRO A 275 11.10 18.17 -14.47
C PRO A 275 9.66 17.75 -14.09
N TYR A 276 9.20 16.62 -14.61
CA TYR A 276 7.83 16.13 -14.33
C TYR A 276 7.80 14.68 -13.83
N GLN A 277 8.87 13.92 -14.04
CA GLN A 277 9.02 12.55 -13.54
C GLN A 277 10.45 12.31 -13.07
N THR A 278 10.61 11.44 -12.08
CA THR A 278 11.92 10.93 -11.66
C THR A 278 12.01 9.46 -12.04
N LYS A 279 12.98 9.11 -12.88
CA LYS A 279 13.28 7.71 -13.22
C LYS A 279 14.35 7.20 -12.28
N THR A 280 14.03 6.15 -11.52
CA THR A 280 14.98 5.43 -10.68
C THR A 280 15.47 4.22 -11.45
N GLU A 281 16.77 4.16 -11.70
CA GLU A 281 17.45 3.00 -12.26
C GLU A 281 18.42 2.45 -11.22
N ILE A 282 18.39 1.13 -11.01
CA ILE A 282 19.40 0.46 -10.18
C ILE A 282 20.66 0.36 -11.04
N VAL A 283 21.67 1.17 -10.73
CA VAL A 283 22.89 1.30 -11.55
C VAL A 283 24.04 0.49 -10.94
N GLY A 284 24.05 0.29 -9.62
CA GLY A 284 25.13 -0.41 -8.91
C GLY A 284 24.93 -1.92 -8.72
N LYS A 285 26.06 -2.64 -8.63
CA LYS A 285 26.13 -3.96 -7.97
C LYS A 285 25.99 -3.77 -6.45
N ALA A 286 25.84 -4.88 -5.72
CA ALA A 286 25.97 -4.83 -4.26
C ALA A 286 27.34 -4.25 -3.88
N GLU A 287 27.35 -3.20 -3.08
CA GLU A 287 28.56 -2.55 -2.57
C GLU A 287 28.79 -2.95 -1.12
N SER A 288 30.04 -3.27 -0.79
CA SER A 288 30.47 -3.52 0.57
C SER A 288 30.79 -2.20 1.27
N PRO A 289 30.45 -2.06 2.56
CA PRO A 289 30.77 -0.86 3.31
C PRO A 289 32.28 -0.69 3.49
N ASN A 290 32.74 0.56 3.55
CA ASN A 290 34.13 0.91 3.86
C ASN A 290 34.48 0.58 5.32
N ALA A 291 33.51 0.77 6.22
CA ALA A 291 33.61 0.43 7.62
C ALA A 291 32.25 -0.01 8.17
N GLN A 292 32.27 -0.77 9.26
CA GLN A 292 31.08 -1.17 9.99
C GLN A 292 31.28 -0.90 11.48
N ARG A 293 30.24 -0.42 12.15
CA ARG A 293 30.22 -0.20 13.60
C ARG A 293 28.98 -0.87 14.19
N ILE A 294 29.21 -1.75 15.16
CA ILE A 294 28.15 -2.52 15.82
C ILE A 294 27.86 -1.85 17.17
N HIS A 295 26.60 -1.52 17.40
CA HIS A 295 26.06 -1.13 18.70
C HIS A 295 25.11 -2.21 19.21
N ALA A 296 24.65 -2.09 20.46
CA ALA A 296 23.75 -3.07 21.06
C ALA A 296 22.45 -3.29 20.24
N ASN A 297 21.89 -2.22 19.66
CA ASN A 297 20.61 -2.25 18.95
C ASN A 297 20.72 -1.78 17.49
N SER A 298 21.92 -1.50 16.99
CA SER A 298 22.09 -0.99 15.63
C SER A 298 23.38 -1.43 14.97
N LEU A 299 23.31 -1.56 13.65
CA LEU A 299 24.46 -1.76 12.77
C LEU A 299 24.59 -0.54 11.87
N GLU A 300 25.73 0.13 11.96
CA GLU A 300 26.08 1.27 11.11
C GLU A 300 27.05 0.81 10.04
N LEU A 301 26.70 1.14 8.80
CA LEU A 301 27.45 0.82 7.58
C LEU A 301 27.88 2.13 6.94
N PHE A 302 29.17 2.31 6.74
CA PHE A 302 29.75 3.54 6.21
C PHE A 302 30.12 3.37 4.74
N PHE A 303 29.69 4.31 3.90
CA PHE A 303 29.90 4.29 2.46
C PHE A 303 30.44 5.62 1.94
N VAL A 304 31.14 5.55 0.81
CA VAL A 304 31.51 6.72 0.01
C VAL A 304 30.51 6.86 -1.13
N THR A 305 29.67 7.89 -1.09
CA THR A 305 28.72 8.18 -2.16
C THR A 305 29.42 8.93 -3.29
N PRO A 306 29.38 8.43 -4.53
CA PRO A 306 29.97 9.14 -5.66
C PRO A 306 29.30 10.51 -5.89
N ASN A 307 30.09 11.48 -6.36
CA ASN A 307 29.65 12.86 -6.56
C ASN A 307 28.37 12.97 -7.41
N GLN A 308 27.38 13.68 -6.86
CA GLN A 308 26.11 13.94 -7.51
C GLN A 308 26.31 14.87 -8.72
N HIS A 309 25.73 14.53 -9.87
CA HIS A 309 25.73 15.40 -11.05
C HIS A 309 24.41 16.18 -11.10
N ILE A 310 24.43 17.37 -11.72
CA ILE A 310 23.28 18.28 -11.81
C ILE A 310 22.04 17.61 -12.45
N THR A 311 22.25 16.64 -13.33
CA THR A 311 21.19 15.92 -14.07
C THR A 311 20.76 14.59 -13.42
N HIS A 312 21.57 14.03 -12.52
CA HIS A 312 21.34 12.72 -11.90
C HIS A 312 21.79 12.72 -10.45
N SER A 313 20.86 12.45 -9.54
CA SER A 313 21.18 12.22 -8.13
C SER A 313 21.38 10.72 -7.89
N LEU A 314 22.39 10.38 -7.09
CA LEU A 314 22.62 9.01 -6.63
C LEU A 314 22.01 8.88 -5.25
N LYS A 315 21.23 7.82 -5.02
CA LYS A 315 20.66 7.48 -3.71
C LYS A 315 20.94 6.02 -3.38
N TRP A 316 21.19 5.74 -2.11
CA TRP A 316 21.31 4.38 -1.62
C TRP A 316 19.95 3.70 -1.55
N ALA A 317 19.89 2.48 -2.05
CA ALA A 317 18.82 1.54 -1.79
C ALA A 317 19.36 0.44 -0.89
N VAL A 318 18.57 0.08 0.13
CA VAL A 318 19.04 -0.76 1.23
C VAL A 318 18.03 -1.89 1.41
N ARG A 319 18.55 -3.11 1.53
CA ARG A 319 17.76 -4.28 1.88
C ARG A 319 18.40 -4.93 3.08
N ALA A 320 17.66 -5.02 4.18
CA ALA A 320 18.15 -5.60 5.43
C ALA A 320 17.27 -6.78 5.87
N GLN A 321 17.91 -7.83 6.34
CA GLN A 321 17.27 -9.03 6.88
C GLN A 321 17.95 -9.37 8.20
N PHE A 322 17.17 -9.42 9.28
CA PHE A 322 17.65 -9.80 10.59
C PHE A 322 17.34 -11.29 10.78
N ILE A 323 18.35 -12.08 11.13
CA ILE A 323 18.25 -13.53 11.24
C ILE A 323 18.50 -13.88 12.70
N LEU A 324 17.45 -14.34 13.37
CA LEU A 324 17.50 -14.88 14.72
C LEU A 324 17.70 -16.39 14.63
N THR A 325 18.75 -16.90 15.29
CA THR A 325 18.95 -18.34 15.47
C THR A 325 18.56 -18.71 16.89
N ARG A 326 17.55 -19.57 17.03
CA ARG A 326 17.06 -20.10 18.32
C ARG A 326 16.91 -21.60 18.22
N ASN A 327 17.53 -22.36 19.12
CA ASN A 327 17.48 -23.83 19.15
C ASN A 327 17.84 -24.51 17.80
N GLY A 328 18.70 -23.88 16.99
CA GLY A 328 19.07 -24.37 15.65
C GLY A 328 18.13 -23.96 14.51
N GLU A 329 16.97 -23.38 14.82
CA GLU A 329 16.03 -22.83 13.84
C GLU A 329 16.35 -21.37 13.53
N LYS A 330 16.13 -20.97 12.27
CA LYS A 330 16.37 -19.60 11.79
C LYS A 330 15.05 -18.91 11.53
N HIS A 331 14.84 -17.79 12.21
CA HIS A 331 13.73 -16.87 11.97
C HIS A 331 14.23 -15.61 11.27
N TYR A 332 13.52 -15.18 10.24
CA TYR A 332 13.92 -14.06 9.38
C TYR A 332 13.02 -12.87 9.64
N PHE A 333 13.57 -11.68 9.83
CA PHE A 333 12.81 -10.47 10.07
C PHE A 333 13.15 -9.38 9.04
N PRO A 334 12.17 -8.54 8.64
CA PRO A 334 10.80 -8.44 9.16
C PRO A 334 9.90 -9.61 8.72
N ALA A 335 9.08 -10.15 9.62
CA ALA A 335 8.04 -11.10 9.26
C ALA A 335 6.98 -10.39 8.39
N PRO A 336 6.27 -11.13 7.51
CA PRO A 336 5.15 -10.57 6.77
C PRO A 336 4.05 -10.05 7.72
N PRO A 337 3.17 -9.15 7.24
CA PRO A 337 2.05 -8.64 8.01
C PRO A 337 1.23 -9.75 8.69
N VAL A 338 0.55 -9.42 9.78
CA VAL A 338 -0.25 -10.38 10.57
C VAL A 338 -1.39 -11.00 9.75
N LYS A 339 -1.89 -10.31 8.72
CA LYS A 339 -2.92 -10.80 7.81
C LYS A 339 -2.36 -11.56 6.59
N ASP A 340 -1.04 -11.71 6.50
CA ASP A 340 -0.31 -12.35 5.40
C ASP A 340 0.28 -13.69 5.88
N ASP A 341 -0.27 -14.78 5.36
CA ASP A 341 0.07 -16.17 5.72
C ASP A 341 1.39 -16.66 5.10
N THR A 342 2.09 -15.80 4.36
CA THR A 342 3.35 -16.15 3.70
C THR A 342 4.36 -16.71 4.71
N LYS A 343 4.86 -17.92 4.45
CA LYS A 343 5.94 -18.56 5.22
C LYS A 343 7.28 -18.39 4.53
N TYR A 344 8.36 -18.40 5.31
CA TYR A 344 9.70 -18.32 4.75
C TYR A 344 9.98 -19.53 3.86
N SER A 345 10.60 -19.27 2.71
CA SER A 345 11.07 -20.30 1.80
C SER A 345 12.36 -19.83 1.10
N PRO A 346 13.17 -20.74 0.53
CA PRO A 346 14.43 -20.38 -0.13
C PRO A 346 14.30 -19.36 -1.27
N THR A 347 13.10 -19.15 -1.82
CA THR A 347 12.85 -18.12 -2.83
C THR A 347 13.04 -16.69 -2.28
N PHE A 348 12.85 -16.49 -0.96
CA PHE A 348 13.07 -15.22 -0.27
C PHE A 348 14.52 -15.03 0.21
N SER A 349 15.44 -15.92 -0.16
CA SER A 349 16.85 -15.84 0.26
C SER A 349 17.62 -14.66 -0.35
N LYS A 350 17.14 -14.12 -1.48
CA LYS A 350 17.75 -12.99 -2.19
C LYS A 350 16.86 -11.75 -2.16
N PRO A 351 17.43 -10.56 -1.93
CA PRO A 351 16.67 -9.32 -1.99
C PRO A 351 16.38 -8.89 -3.43
N GLU A 352 15.18 -8.40 -3.65
CA GLU A 352 14.75 -7.79 -4.91
C GLU A 352 14.63 -6.27 -4.73
N PHE A 353 15.53 -5.52 -5.34
CA PHE A 353 15.55 -4.05 -5.27
C PHE A 353 14.51 -3.38 -6.16
N THR A 354 13.88 -4.11 -7.07
CA THR A 354 12.79 -3.64 -7.94
C THR A 354 11.43 -3.66 -7.23
N LYS A 355 11.30 -4.41 -6.14
CA LYS A 355 10.09 -4.54 -5.33
C LYS A 355 10.27 -3.77 -4.03
N ILE A 356 9.20 -3.13 -3.57
CA ILE A 356 9.11 -2.48 -2.25
C ILE A 356 8.28 -3.42 -1.37
N ASN A 357 8.51 -3.45 -0.06
CA ASN A 357 7.78 -4.31 0.88
C ASN A 357 7.88 -5.81 0.56
N GLN A 358 9.07 -6.28 0.17
CA GLN A 358 9.31 -7.70 -0.04
C GLN A 358 9.22 -8.44 1.31
N PRO A 359 8.46 -9.55 1.41
CA PRO A 359 8.43 -10.36 2.62
C PRO A 359 9.84 -10.76 3.09
N PHE A 360 10.09 -10.74 4.40
CA PHE A 360 11.38 -11.10 5.01
C PHE A 360 12.55 -10.15 4.73
N TRP A 361 12.29 -8.98 4.13
CA TRP A 361 13.28 -7.95 3.84
C TRP A 361 12.76 -6.55 4.19
N ALA A 362 13.51 -5.84 5.03
CA ALA A 362 13.28 -4.43 5.29
C ALA A 362 13.87 -3.59 4.17
N ASP A 363 13.14 -2.54 3.78
CA ASP A 363 13.54 -1.58 2.75
C ASP A 363 13.52 -0.14 3.27
N GLU A 364 14.29 0.73 2.62
CA GLU A 364 14.47 2.13 3.00
C GLU A 364 13.21 3.01 2.85
N ILE A 365 12.13 2.47 2.26
CA ILE A 365 10.86 3.19 2.04
C ILE A 365 9.85 2.80 3.11
N THR A 366 9.63 1.51 3.32
CA THR A 366 8.65 0.97 4.29
C THR A 366 9.15 1.01 5.72
N HIS A 367 10.45 0.79 5.91
CA HIS A 367 11.10 0.78 7.23
C HIS A 367 11.92 2.06 7.45
N LYS A 368 11.64 3.13 6.70
CA LYS A 368 12.25 4.43 6.94
C LYS A 368 11.99 4.86 8.38
N ALA A 369 13.03 5.24 9.12
CA ALA A 369 12.80 5.80 10.45
C ALA A 369 11.91 7.05 10.34
N LYS A 370 10.89 7.10 11.22
CA LYS A 370 10.07 8.29 11.35
C LYS A 370 10.92 9.35 12.04
N THR A 371 11.26 10.42 11.34
CA THR A 371 11.76 11.64 11.97
C THR A 371 10.62 12.16 12.85
N ASN A 372 10.85 12.20 14.17
CA ASN A 372 10.01 12.94 15.09
C ASN A 372 10.31 14.43 14.86
N ASP A 373 9.66 15.03 13.87
CA ASP A 373 9.57 16.49 13.73
C ASP A 373 8.21 16.97 14.22
#